data_AF-A0A370K0N0-F1
#
_entry.id   AF-A0A370K0N0-F1
#
_cell.length_a   1.000
_cell.length_b   1.000
_cell.length_c   1.000
_cell.angle_alpha   90.00
_cell.angle_beta   90.00
_cell.angle_gamma   90.00
#
_symmetry.space_group_name_H-M   'P 1'
#
loop_
_entity.id
_entity.type
_entity.pdbx_description
1 polymer ?
#
loop_
_entity_poly.entity_id
_entity_poly.type
_entity_poly.pdbx_seq_one_letter_code
_entity_poly.pdbx_strand_id
1 'polypeptide(L)'
;MRKLVLPVLAIVLGGCSNFVADIGIPSVRFNPVSAGPTSSGYEIVFEIQPYLGSPSGMILQVNFSGAPPASIGASVPECLPPTAPGDCPKITRTLTFGSNPGPLAIIGYVAQSLNGTVRVVNLPGQVIINP
;
A
#
# COMPACT_ATOMS: atom_id res chain seq x y z
N MET A 1 -47.45 -17.33 -20.81
CA MET A 1 -46.10 -17.85 -20.52
C MET A 1 -45.08 -17.05 -21.32
N ARG A 2 -44.40 -16.12 -20.64
CA ARG A 2 -43.38 -15.13 -21.10
C ARG A 2 -43.06 -14.32 -19.83
N LYS A 3 -41.85 -13.99 -19.40
CA LYS A 3 -40.53 -13.87 -20.02
C LYS A 3 -39.45 -14.17 -18.95
N LEU A 4 -38.33 -14.74 -19.39
CA LEU A 4 -37.03 -14.70 -18.71
C LEU A 4 -36.68 -13.23 -18.45
N VAL A 5 -36.37 -12.85 -17.20
CA VAL A 5 -35.78 -11.53 -16.90
C VAL A 5 -34.66 -11.72 -15.88
N LEU A 6 -33.45 -11.82 -16.41
CA LEU A 6 -32.22 -11.46 -15.73
C LEU A 6 -32.05 -9.94 -15.87
N PRO A 7 -31.75 -9.21 -14.80
CA PRO A 7 -30.74 -8.15 -14.85
C PRO A 7 -29.81 -8.27 -13.64
N VAL A 8 -28.49 -8.43 -13.80
CA VAL A 8 -27.52 -7.37 -14.10
C VAL A 8 -27.61 -6.21 -13.09
N LEU A 9 -26.61 -6.19 -12.21
CA LEU A 9 -25.90 -4.99 -11.73
C LEU A 9 -26.68 -3.97 -10.87
N ALA A 10 -26.46 -4.07 -9.56
CA ALA A 10 -26.47 -2.93 -8.64
C ALA A 10 -25.31 -3.20 -7.66
N ILE A 11 -24.08 -2.69 -7.86
CA ILE A 11 -23.68 -1.29 -7.73
C ILE A 11 -24.55 -0.56 -6.69
N VAL A 12 -24.24 -0.86 -5.44
CA VAL A 12 -24.50 0.01 -4.30
C VAL A 12 -23.09 0.46 -3.85
N LEU A 13 -22.56 1.57 -4.37
CA LEU A 13 -22.62 2.89 -3.72
C LEU A 13 -22.19 2.75 -2.24
N GLY A 14 -20.97 3.12 -1.86
CA GLY A 14 -20.39 4.42 -2.09
C GLY A 14 -19.88 4.92 -0.74
N GLY A 15 -18.72 4.43 -0.34
CA GLY A 15 -18.04 4.85 0.89
C GLY A 15 -16.55 4.66 0.71
N CYS A 16 -15.86 5.72 0.29
CA CYS A 16 -14.41 5.86 0.33
C CYS A 16 -13.61 4.79 -0.44
N SER A 17 -13.60 4.84 -1.76
CA SER A 17 -12.61 4.09 -2.55
C SER A 17 -12.11 4.89 -3.73
N ASN A 18 -11.08 5.70 -3.47
CA ASN A 18 -10.07 6.01 -4.50
C ASN A 18 -9.25 4.75 -4.87
N PHE A 19 -9.53 3.61 -4.24
CA PHE A 19 -9.25 2.29 -4.80
C PHE A 19 -10.21 2.06 -5.97
N VAL A 20 -9.84 2.59 -7.13
CA VAL A 20 -10.21 1.96 -8.40
C VAL A 20 -9.94 0.47 -8.19
N ALA A 21 -10.93 -0.38 -8.39
CA ALA A 21 -10.74 -1.82 -8.45
C ALA A 21 -9.89 -2.13 -9.69
N ASP A 22 -8.63 -1.71 -9.67
CA ASP A 22 -7.65 -1.93 -10.73
C ASP A 22 -7.21 -3.38 -10.51
N ILE A 23 -7.80 -4.26 -11.33
CA ILE A 23 -7.74 -5.71 -11.16
C ILE A 23 -6.28 -6.14 -11.03
N GLY A 24 -5.91 -6.58 -9.83
CA GLY A 24 -4.61 -7.15 -9.52
C GLY A 24 -3.56 -6.19 -8.94
N ILE A 25 -3.83 -4.89 -8.77
CA ILE A 25 -2.89 -3.99 -8.07
C ILE A 25 -3.15 -4.08 -6.55
N PRO A 26 -2.14 -4.38 -5.73
CA PRO A 26 -2.32 -4.52 -4.29
C PRO A 26 -2.69 -3.18 -3.63
N SER A 27 -3.72 -3.23 -2.79
CA SER A 27 -4.18 -2.15 -1.94
C SER A 27 -3.47 -2.20 -0.60
N VAL A 28 -2.66 -1.19 -0.25
CA VAL A 28 -1.97 -1.19 1.05
C VAL A 28 -2.16 0.09 1.86
N ARG A 29 -2.01 -0.07 3.18
CA ARG A 29 -1.72 1.02 4.12
C ARG A 29 -0.29 0.89 4.64
N PHE A 30 0.28 2.03 5.01
CA PHE A 30 1.59 2.14 5.63
C PHE A 30 1.43 2.51 7.09
N ASN A 31 2.10 1.80 7.99
CA ASN A 31 2.08 2.08 9.42
C ASN A 31 3.52 2.40 9.87
N PRO A 32 3.83 3.63 10.30
CA PRO A 32 5.12 3.95 10.90
C PRO A 32 5.37 3.09 12.15
N VAL A 33 6.58 2.59 12.33
CA VAL A 33 6.97 1.79 13.50
C VAL A 33 7.98 2.55 14.34
N SER A 34 9.10 2.96 13.74
CA SER A 34 10.15 3.70 14.42
C SER A 34 11.00 4.50 13.43
N ALA A 35 11.61 5.57 13.91
CA ALA A 35 12.62 6.33 13.20
C ALA A 35 13.68 6.77 14.21
N GLY A 36 14.96 6.56 13.91
CA GLY A 36 16.00 6.91 14.87
C GLY A 36 17.43 6.62 14.40
N PRO A 37 18.41 7.17 15.15
CA PRO A 37 19.82 6.91 14.88
C PRO A 37 20.17 5.45 15.18
N THR A 38 21.12 4.91 14.42
CA THR A 38 21.74 3.60 14.64
C THR A 38 23.25 3.77 14.81
N SER A 39 23.96 2.66 15.06
CA SER A 39 25.43 2.69 15.15
C SER A 39 26.13 3.08 13.84
N SER A 40 25.43 2.99 12.71
CA SER A 40 25.98 3.22 11.36
C SER A 40 25.26 4.33 10.57
N GLY A 41 24.26 5.00 11.16
CA GLY A 41 23.52 6.06 10.47
C GLY A 41 22.14 6.31 11.09
N TYR A 42 21.12 6.25 10.27
CA TYR A 42 19.73 6.49 10.65
C TYR A 42 18.81 5.50 9.96
N GLU A 43 17.85 4.94 10.70
CA GLU A 43 16.88 3.98 10.19
C GLU A 43 15.46 4.48 10.37
N ILE A 44 14.63 4.22 9.36
CA ILE A 44 13.18 4.40 9.41
C ILE A 44 12.53 3.07 9.12
N VAL A 45 11.74 2.57 10.07
CA VAL A 45 11.01 1.31 10.00
C VAL A 45 9.52 1.60 9.88
N PHE A 46 8.88 0.95 8.91
CA PHE A 46 7.43 0.99 8.74
C PHE A 46 6.90 -0.38 8.29
N GLU A 47 5.62 -0.61 8.50
CA GLU A 47 4.91 -1.78 8.01
C GLU A 47 4.09 -1.43 6.78
N ILE A 48 4.05 -2.36 5.84
CA ILE A 48 3.11 -2.40 4.73
C ILE A 48 2.07 -3.46 5.06
N GLN A 49 0.80 -3.09 5.02
CA GLN A 49 -0.29 -4.02 5.29
C GLN A 49 -1.35 -3.91 4.20
N PRO A 50 -1.75 -5.02 3.55
CA PRO A 50 -2.82 -5.00 2.58
C PRO A 50 -4.16 -4.70 3.24
N TYR A 51 -5.04 -4.01 2.52
CA TYR A 51 -6.44 -3.89 2.93
C TYR A 51 -7.18 -5.22 2.73
N LEU A 52 -8.24 -5.45 3.51
CA LEU A 52 -9.14 -6.58 3.30
C LEU A 52 -9.75 -6.51 1.89
N GLY A 53 -9.70 -7.62 1.16
CA GLY A 53 -10.08 -7.71 -0.25
C GLY A 53 -8.99 -7.31 -1.24
N SER A 54 -7.80 -6.89 -0.76
CA SER A 54 -6.67 -6.59 -1.64
C SER A 54 -6.18 -7.87 -2.35
N PRO A 55 -5.93 -7.81 -3.67
CA PRO A 55 -5.20 -8.87 -4.35
C PRO A 55 -3.74 -8.89 -3.90
N SER A 56 -3.05 -9.98 -4.23
CA SER A 56 -1.60 -10.08 -4.09
C SER A 56 -0.87 -9.35 -5.23
N GLY A 57 0.37 -8.94 -4.99
CA GLY A 57 1.21 -8.26 -5.97
C GLY A 57 2.56 -7.86 -5.39
N MET A 58 3.19 -6.85 -5.98
CA MET A 58 4.46 -6.32 -5.51
C MET A 58 4.43 -4.79 -5.43
N ILE A 59 4.98 -4.22 -4.37
CA ILE A 59 5.34 -2.80 -4.31
C ILE A 59 6.79 -2.67 -4.74
N LEU A 60 7.01 -1.99 -5.86
CA LEU A 60 8.32 -1.76 -6.41
C LEU A 60 9.01 -0.59 -5.69
N GLN A 61 8.25 0.47 -5.43
CA GLN A 61 8.77 1.75 -4.94
C GLN A 61 7.75 2.46 -4.05
N VAL A 62 8.22 3.25 -3.10
CA VAL A 62 7.43 4.24 -2.37
C VAL A 62 7.84 5.65 -2.78
N ASN A 63 6.86 6.53 -2.91
CA ASN A 63 7.04 7.93 -3.27
C ASN A 63 6.91 8.79 -2.01
N PHE A 64 7.82 9.75 -1.82
CA PHE A 64 7.82 10.63 -0.65
C PHE A 64 7.46 12.06 -1.00
N SER A 65 7.00 12.81 0.00
CA SER A 65 6.93 14.28 -0.06
C SER A 65 8.33 14.87 0.09
N GLY A 66 8.90 15.44 -0.98
CA GLY A 66 10.13 16.23 -0.91
C GLY A 66 11.44 15.43 -0.86
N ALA A 67 11.40 14.11 -1.01
CA ALA A 67 12.59 13.27 -1.14
C ALA A 67 12.50 12.35 -2.37
N PRO A 68 13.64 11.90 -2.94
CA PRO A 68 13.64 10.93 -4.02
C PRO A 68 12.91 9.64 -3.60
N PRO A 69 12.14 9.00 -4.50
CA PRO A 69 11.48 7.75 -4.19
C PRO A 69 12.46 6.65 -3.76
N ALA A 70 12.01 5.73 -2.91
CA ALA A 70 12.80 4.57 -2.49
C ALA A 70 12.26 3.30 -3.13
N SER A 71 13.13 2.53 -3.79
CA SER A 71 12.82 1.18 -4.22
C SER A 71 12.74 0.26 -3.00
N ILE A 72 11.62 -0.44 -2.86
CA ILE A 72 11.36 -1.32 -1.72
C ILE A 72 11.39 -2.79 -2.12
N GLY A 73 10.83 -3.14 -3.29
CA GLY A 73 10.73 -4.54 -3.74
C GLY A 73 10.03 -5.43 -2.71
N ALA A 74 8.75 -5.18 -2.44
CA ALA A 74 7.95 -5.93 -1.46
C ALA A 74 6.84 -6.73 -2.10
N SER A 75 6.91 -8.06 -1.99
CA SER A 75 5.77 -8.94 -2.28
C SER A 75 4.69 -8.72 -1.22
N VAL A 76 3.50 -8.30 -1.67
CA VAL A 76 2.33 -8.08 -0.83
C VAL A 76 1.40 -9.29 -1.01
N PRO A 77 1.13 -10.07 0.05
CA PRO A 77 0.16 -11.15 -0.01
C PRO A 77 -1.26 -10.59 -0.13
N GLU A 78 -2.18 -11.44 -0.58
CA GLU A 78 -3.59 -11.11 -0.53
C GLU A 78 -4.09 -11.06 0.93
N CYS A 79 -5.15 -10.29 1.17
CA CYS A 79 -5.90 -10.37 2.43
C CYS A 79 -7.35 -10.66 2.12
N LEU A 80 -7.80 -11.88 2.37
CA LEU A 80 -9.15 -12.35 2.04
C LEU A 80 -10.02 -12.49 3.29
N PRO A 81 -11.35 -12.35 3.18
CA PRO A 81 -12.27 -12.79 4.22
C PRO A 81 -12.09 -14.29 4.50
N PRO A 82 -12.26 -14.75 5.75
CA PRO A 82 -12.82 -14.02 6.89
C PRO A 82 -11.78 -13.25 7.76
N THR A 83 -10.56 -12.99 7.28
CA THR A 83 -9.54 -12.27 8.04
C THR A 83 -10.03 -10.90 8.52
N ALA A 84 -9.83 -10.58 9.79
CA ALA A 84 -10.16 -9.26 10.31
C ALA A 84 -9.20 -8.20 9.70
N PRO A 85 -9.65 -6.96 9.42
CA PRO A 85 -8.80 -5.97 8.78
C PRO A 85 -7.47 -5.67 9.49
N GLY A 86 -7.39 -5.85 10.82
CA GLY A 86 -6.17 -5.68 11.61
C GLY A 86 -5.16 -6.83 11.48
N ASP A 87 -5.65 -8.01 11.09
CA ASP A 87 -4.91 -9.28 11.07
C ASP A 87 -4.38 -9.61 9.66
N CYS A 88 -4.61 -8.74 8.67
CA CYS A 88 -3.97 -8.86 7.36
C CYS A 88 -2.43 -8.91 7.52
N PRO A 89 -1.70 -9.68 6.70
CA PRO A 89 -0.25 -9.83 6.85
C PRO A 89 0.50 -8.49 6.85
N LYS A 90 1.46 -8.35 7.76
CA LYS A 90 2.29 -7.15 7.87
C LYS A 90 3.69 -7.42 7.35
N ILE A 91 4.19 -6.54 6.51
CA ILE A 91 5.54 -6.62 5.95
C ILE A 91 6.33 -5.44 6.48
N THR A 92 7.31 -5.71 7.33
CA THR A 92 8.23 -4.69 7.82
C THR A 92 9.22 -4.30 6.74
N ARG A 93 9.46 -2.99 6.60
CA ARG A 93 10.47 -2.41 5.73
C ARG A 93 11.30 -1.39 6.49
N THR A 94 12.59 -1.42 6.21
CA THR A 94 13.58 -0.52 6.78
C THR A 94 14.22 0.28 5.67
N LEU A 95 14.22 1.60 5.83
CA LEU A 95 15.01 2.52 5.02
C LEU A 95 16.23 2.94 5.83
N THR A 96 17.40 2.83 5.22
CA THR A 96 18.68 3.20 5.83
C THR A 96 19.21 4.47 5.19
N PHE A 97 19.71 5.37 6.02
CA PHE A 97 20.31 6.63 5.61
C PHE A 97 21.64 6.83 6.33
N GLY A 98 22.57 7.55 5.70
CA GLY A 98 23.85 7.91 6.34
C GLY A 98 23.69 8.90 7.51
N SER A 99 22.60 9.67 7.53
CA SER A 99 22.23 10.62 8.59
C SER A 99 20.71 10.79 8.62
N ASN A 100 20.17 11.49 9.63
CA ASN A 100 18.74 11.81 9.67
C ASN A 100 18.34 12.55 8.37
N PRO A 101 17.42 12.00 7.55
CA PRO A 101 16.99 12.63 6.31
C PRO A 101 16.05 13.83 6.51
N GLY A 102 15.66 14.13 7.75
CA GLY A 102 14.63 15.11 8.07
C GLY A 102 13.22 14.55 7.86
N PRO A 103 12.17 15.40 7.91
CA PRO A 103 10.80 14.94 7.83
C PRO A 103 10.52 14.19 6.53
N LEU A 104 9.91 13.00 6.64
CA LEU A 104 9.56 12.16 5.51
C LEU A 104 8.14 11.63 5.66
N ALA A 105 7.35 11.78 4.59
CA ALA A 105 6.03 11.20 4.49
C ALA A 105 5.84 10.46 3.16
N ILE A 106 5.20 9.29 3.22
CA ILE A 106 4.80 8.53 2.04
C ILE A 106 3.55 9.17 1.45
N ILE A 107 3.57 9.47 0.16
CA ILE A 107 2.45 10.08 -0.58
C ILE A 107 1.85 9.14 -1.61
N GLY A 108 2.52 8.04 -1.91
CA GLY A 108 2.12 7.08 -2.92
C GLY A 108 3.13 5.96 -3.06
N TYR A 109 2.87 5.04 -3.98
CA TYR A 109 3.74 3.92 -4.29
C TYR A 109 3.57 3.47 -5.73
N VAL A 110 4.57 2.76 -6.24
CA VAL A 110 4.49 2.06 -7.52
C VAL A 110 4.32 0.58 -7.23
N ALA A 111 3.25 0.00 -7.74
CA ALA A 111 2.95 -1.41 -7.57
C ALA A 111 2.84 -2.13 -8.91
N GLN A 112 3.15 -3.41 -8.88
CA GLN A 112 3.01 -4.35 -9.98
C GLN A 112 2.06 -5.47 -9.56
N SER A 113 1.09 -5.77 -10.41
CA SER A 113 0.22 -6.94 -10.26
C SER A 113 0.95 -8.23 -10.65
N LEU A 114 0.39 -9.38 -10.30
CA LEU A 114 0.94 -10.68 -10.73
C LEU A 114 0.98 -10.89 -12.26
N ASN A 115 0.17 -10.14 -13.03
CA ASN A 115 0.18 -10.18 -14.49
C ASN A 115 1.16 -9.17 -15.12
N GLY A 116 1.98 -8.49 -14.31
CA GLY A 116 3.02 -7.58 -14.77
C GLY A 116 2.58 -6.13 -15.00
N THR A 117 1.29 -5.80 -14.80
CA THR A 117 0.78 -4.43 -14.92
C THR A 117 1.37 -3.56 -13.82
N VAL A 118 1.99 -2.44 -14.20
CA VAL A 118 2.58 -1.46 -13.27
C VAL A 118 1.69 -0.22 -13.16
N ARG A 119 1.49 0.25 -11.93
CA ARG A 119 0.70 1.45 -11.62
C ARG A 119 1.36 2.28 -10.54
N VAL A 120 1.16 3.59 -10.64
CA VAL A 120 1.40 4.53 -9.55
C VAL A 120 0.09 4.70 -8.79
N VAL A 121 0.13 4.46 -7.48
CA VAL A 121 -1.00 4.65 -6.57
C VAL A 121 -0.69 5.83 -5.67
N ASN A 122 -1.56 6.85 -5.70
CA ASN A 122 -1.48 7.98 -4.79
C ASN A 122 -2.29 7.68 -3.53
N LEU A 123 -1.72 7.97 -2.37
CA LEU A 123 -2.44 7.82 -1.10
C LEU A 123 -3.44 8.97 -0.93
N PRO A 124 -4.60 8.72 -0.28
CA PRO A 124 -5.58 9.77 0.00
C PRO A 124 -5.08 10.82 1.00
N GLY A 125 -4.01 10.50 1.75
CA GLY A 125 -3.33 11.40 2.67
C GLY A 125 -1.87 10.99 2.83
N GLN A 126 -1.03 11.91 3.30
CA GLN A 126 0.38 11.63 3.55
C GLN A 126 0.53 10.78 4.82
N VAL A 127 1.42 9.80 4.79
CA VAL A 127 1.77 8.99 5.96
C VAL A 127 3.15 9.39 6.45
N ILE A 128 3.20 10.15 7.55
CA ILE A 128 4.46 10.60 8.16
C ILE A 128 5.19 9.39 8.74
N ILE A 129 6.38 9.10 8.23
CA ILE A 129 7.24 7.99 8.69
C ILE A 129 8.48 8.48 9.45
N ASN A 130 8.82 9.76 9.31
CA ASN A 130 9.82 10.46 10.12
C ASN A 130 9.32 11.88 10.39
N PRO A 131 9.05 12.25 11.66
CA PRO A 131 8.56 13.59 12.01
C PRO A 131 9.65 14.67 11.95
#